data_AF-M0CAN9-F1
#
_entry.id   AF-M0CAN9-F1
#
_cell.length_a   1.000
_cell.length_b   1.000
_cell.length_c   1.000
_cell.angle_alpha   90.00
_cell.angle_beta   90.00
_cell.angle_gamma   90.00
#
_symmetry.space_group_name_H-M   'P 1'
#
loop_
_entity.id
_entity.type
_entity.pdbx_description
1 polymer ?
#
loop_
_entity_poly.entity_id
_entity_poly.type
_entity_poly.pdbx_seq_one_letter_code
_entity_poly.pdbx_strand_id
1 'polypeptide(L)'
;MFDAQRTAIKGSQQLFTQGLSAQSAVDRLAVTGVNGQESLQRQQLELAQAATHGYVDATTAMFPGEGSADAHRSVDEAFAQLKTTHAEFYDALERELERDADVADEFSEEFVDAFEDGTEQFLELSRSVEEQTVQSVDELSSQLSEQLERTQELQDQLEEQLERQSDDVADLLDRQAEQIEQLQQQLEEQAEEVTQQLQDQQVSAETKIETDPEHTLESVAGIDADVRERLADAGIATVDDLVRADAETVAEAADVSESDAEEWIDQAEA
;
A
#
# COMPACT_ATOMS: atom_id res chain seq x y z
N MET A 1 1.85 -7.71 18.50
CA MET A 1 1.70 -6.27 18.84
C MET A 1 0.33 -6.01 19.47
N PHE A 2 -0.75 -6.51 18.88
CA PHE A 2 -2.12 -6.43 19.42
C PHE A 2 -2.28 -7.03 20.83
N ASP A 3 -1.63 -8.16 21.13
CA ASP A 3 -1.66 -8.73 22.48
C ASP A 3 -1.02 -7.83 23.55
N ALA A 4 0.05 -7.11 23.20
CA ALA A 4 0.69 -6.16 24.13
C ALA A 4 -0.23 -4.96 24.39
N GLN A 5 -0.95 -4.47 23.37
CA GLN A 5 -1.94 -3.41 23.51
C GLN A 5 -3.13 -3.87 24.38
N ARG A 6 -3.65 -5.07 24.15
CA ARG A 6 -4.72 -5.67 24.97
C ARG A 6 -4.32 -5.81 26.44
N THR A 7 -3.09 -6.26 26.69
CA THR A 7 -2.56 -6.42 28.05
C THR A 7 -2.42 -5.07 28.75
N ALA A 8 -1.93 -4.03 28.04
CA ALA A 8 -1.82 -2.69 28.60
C ALA A 8 -3.19 -2.10 28.96
N ILE A 9 -4.20 -2.26 28.10
CA ILE A 9 -5.57 -1.79 28.34
C ILE A 9 -6.18 -2.48 29.56
N LYS A 10 -6.08 -3.81 29.65
CA LYS A 10 -6.53 -4.56 30.83
C LYS A 10 -5.77 -4.16 32.11
N GLY A 11 -4.47 -3.89 31.99
CA GLY A 11 -3.66 -3.39 33.11
C GLY A 11 -4.13 -2.02 33.61
N SER A 12 -4.47 -1.10 32.70
CA SER A 12 -5.00 0.21 33.09
C SER A 12 -6.39 0.14 33.73
N GLN A 13 -7.27 -0.75 33.23
CA GLN A 13 -8.58 -1.02 33.82
C GLN A 13 -8.43 -1.51 35.26
N GLN A 14 -7.56 -2.50 35.48
CA GLN A 14 -7.36 -3.06 36.82
C GLN A 14 -6.80 -2.03 37.81
N LEU A 15 -5.88 -1.17 37.37
CA LEU A 15 -5.37 -0.07 38.19
C LEU A 15 -6.46 0.94 38.54
N PHE A 16 -7.38 1.22 37.61
CA PHE A 16 -8.50 2.13 37.83
C PHE A 16 -9.48 1.57 38.87
N THR A 17 -9.92 0.31 38.72
CA THR A 17 -10.78 -0.38 39.70
C THR A 17 -10.13 -0.40 41.09
N GLN A 18 -8.83 -0.69 41.14
CA GLN A 18 -8.07 -0.73 42.40
C GLN A 18 -7.96 0.65 43.06
N GLY A 19 -7.94 1.73 42.28
CA GLY A 19 -8.00 3.11 42.78
C GLY A 19 -9.35 3.45 43.42
N LEU A 20 -10.45 3.05 42.78
CA LEU A 20 -11.81 3.27 43.32
C LEU A 20 -12.05 2.46 44.61
N SER A 21 -11.60 1.21 44.67
CA SER A 21 -11.65 0.43 45.92
C SER A 21 -10.84 1.07 47.06
N ALA A 22 -9.71 1.71 46.73
CA ALA A 22 -8.92 2.43 47.72
C ALA A 22 -9.63 3.68 48.25
N GLN A 23 -10.36 4.40 47.39
CA GLN A 23 -11.18 5.54 47.80
C GLN A 23 -12.33 5.11 48.72
N SER A 24 -13.08 4.06 48.35
CA SER A 24 -14.13 3.46 49.20
C SER A 24 -13.60 3.06 50.59
N ALA A 25 -12.39 2.49 50.65
CA ALA A 25 -11.76 2.16 51.92
C ALA A 25 -11.46 3.40 52.78
N VAL A 26 -11.10 4.53 52.17
CA VAL A 26 -10.89 5.81 52.88
C VAL A 26 -12.21 6.38 53.38
N ASP A 27 -13.27 6.33 52.58
CA ASP A 27 -14.60 6.84 52.96
C ASP A 27 -15.17 6.06 54.15
N ARG A 28 -15.03 4.72 54.16
CA ARG A 28 -15.39 3.88 55.33
C ARG A 28 -14.54 4.16 56.57
N LEU A 29 -13.25 4.48 56.39
CA LEU A 29 -12.38 4.88 57.48
C LEU A 29 -12.80 6.24 58.07
N ALA A 30 -13.30 7.17 57.24
CA ALA A 30 -13.81 8.45 57.70
C ALA A 30 -15.07 8.27 58.56
N VAL A 31 -16.05 7.47 58.13
CA VAL A 31 -17.24 7.10 58.91
C VAL A 31 -16.83 6.47 60.25
N THR A 32 -15.92 5.50 60.21
CA THR A 32 -15.40 4.84 61.41
C THR A 32 -14.69 5.82 62.36
N GLY A 33 -14.00 6.83 61.80
CA GLY A 33 -13.31 7.87 62.56
C GLY A 33 -14.27 8.79 63.32
N VAL A 34 -15.40 9.15 62.72
CA VAL A 34 -16.46 9.95 63.37
C VAL A 34 -17.04 9.19 64.56
N ASN A 35 -17.30 7.89 64.41
CA ASN A 35 -17.79 7.02 65.49
C ASN A 35 -16.75 6.89 66.62
N GLY A 36 -15.46 6.79 66.26
CA GLY A 36 -14.36 6.83 67.22
C GLY A 36 -14.32 8.15 68.00
N GLN A 37 -14.50 9.28 67.33
CA GLN A 37 -14.49 10.61 67.95
C GLN A 37 -15.71 10.86 68.84
N GLU A 38 -16.89 10.38 68.46
CA GLU A 38 -18.10 10.43 69.30
C GLU A 38 -17.85 9.70 70.64
N SER A 39 -17.37 8.47 70.59
CA SER A 39 -17.14 7.65 71.77
C SER A 39 -16.15 8.29 72.76
N LEU A 40 -15.08 8.90 72.24
CA LEU A 40 -14.08 9.62 73.03
C LEU A 40 -14.66 10.89 73.66
N GLN A 41 -15.46 11.66 72.93
CA GLN A 41 -16.09 12.87 73.47
C GLN A 41 -17.15 12.54 74.51
N ARG A 42 -17.90 11.45 74.32
CA ARG A 42 -18.86 10.96 75.32
C ARG A 42 -18.17 10.59 76.62
N GLN A 43 -17.01 9.94 76.54
CA GLN A 43 -16.17 9.66 77.71
C GLN A 43 -15.65 10.93 78.39
N GLN A 44 -15.25 11.95 77.62
CA GLN A 44 -14.85 13.26 78.17
C GLN A 44 -16.01 13.98 78.86
N LEU A 45 -17.23 13.92 78.30
CA LEU A 45 -18.44 14.50 78.91
C LEU A 45 -18.80 13.80 80.23
N GLU A 46 -18.63 12.48 80.32
CA GLU A 46 -18.81 11.74 81.57
C GLU A 46 -17.78 12.14 82.63
N LEU A 47 -16.51 12.31 82.25
CA LEU A 47 -15.45 12.80 83.13
C LEU A 47 -15.71 14.25 83.60
N ALA A 48 -16.16 15.12 82.69
CA ALA A 48 -16.51 16.51 83.00
C ALA A 48 -17.71 16.59 83.95
N GLN A 49 -18.74 15.76 83.75
CA GLN A 49 -19.88 15.65 84.67
C GLN A 49 -19.43 15.20 86.07
N ALA A 50 -18.59 14.16 86.15
CA ALA A 50 -18.06 13.64 87.42
C ALA A 50 -17.19 14.69 88.14
N ALA A 51 -16.35 15.43 87.42
CA ALA A 51 -15.55 16.52 87.98
C ALA A 51 -16.43 17.66 88.50
N THR A 52 -17.49 18.00 87.77
CA THR A 52 -18.46 19.04 88.16
C THR A 52 -19.22 18.62 89.41
N HIS A 53 -19.66 17.36 89.50
CA HIS A 53 -20.25 16.81 90.73
C HIS A 53 -19.30 16.95 91.92
N GLY A 54 -18.03 16.56 91.77
CA GLY A 54 -17.05 16.68 92.85
C GLY A 54 -16.84 18.13 93.33
N TYR A 55 -16.93 19.12 92.44
CA TYR A 55 -16.87 20.54 92.81
C TYR A 55 -18.12 21.00 93.57
N VAL A 56 -19.31 20.56 93.13
CA VAL A 56 -20.59 20.86 93.79
C VAL A 56 -20.65 20.19 95.16
N ASP A 57 -20.15 18.95 95.28
CA ASP A 57 -20.03 18.20 96.54
C ASP A 57 -19.10 18.92 97.52
N ALA A 58 -17.92 19.34 97.08
CA ALA A 58 -16.96 20.07 97.92
C ALA A 58 -17.52 21.41 98.41
N THR A 59 -18.24 22.13 97.55
CA THR A 59 -18.88 23.42 97.87
C THR A 59 -20.03 23.20 98.87
N THR A 60 -20.85 22.18 98.65
CA THR A 60 -21.93 21.76 99.56
C THR A 60 -21.39 21.39 100.94
N ALA A 61 -20.27 20.67 101.00
CA ALA A 61 -19.64 20.26 102.25
C ALA A 61 -19.14 21.45 103.09
N MET A 62 -18.70 22.53 102.43
CA MET A 62 -18.27 23.77 103.09
C MET A 62 -19.44 24.68 103.50
N PHE A 63 -20.54 24.64 102.75
CA PHE A 63 -21.73 25.48 102.96
C PHE A 63 -23.02 24.65 102.90
N PRO A 64 -23.37 23.91 103.98
CA PRO A 64 -24.59 23.11 104.01
C PRO A 64 -25.83 24.01 104.09
N GLY A 65 -26.64 24.01 103.02
CA GLY A 65 -27.92 24.71 102.94
C GLY A 65 -28.91 23.99 102.02
N GLU A 66 -30.21 24.30 102.12
CA GLU A 66 -31.29 23.61 101.38
C GLU A 66 -31.14 23.62 99.85
N GLY A 67 -30.35 24.54 99.27
CA GLY A 67 -30.14 24.68 97.82
C GLY A 67 -29.13 23.71 97.18
N SER A 68 -28.43 22.87 97.97
CA SER A 68 -27.44 21.93 97.42
C SER A 68 -28.05 20.84 96.53
N ALA A 69 -29.19 20.28 96.93
CA ALA A 69 -29.88 19.24 96.15
C ALA A 69 -30.38 19.76 94.80
N ASP A 70 -30.73 21.05 94.73
CA ASP A 70 -31.16 21.70 93.50
C ASP A 70 -29.97 22.00 92.56
N ALA A 71 -28.78 22.27 93.11
CA ALA A 71 -27.56 22.45 92.34
C ALA A 71 -27.13 21.15 91.62
N HIS A 72 -27.14 20.01 92.31
CA HIS A 72 -26.86 18.71 91.68
C HIS A 72 -27.86 18.38 90.57
N ARG A 73 -29.16 18.60 90.83
CA ARG A 73 -30.22 18.36 89.84
C ARG A 73 -30.05 19.24 88.60
N SER A 74 -29.73 20.53 88.78
CA SER A 74 -29.49 21.45 87.68
C SER A 74 -28.27 21.06 86.83
N VAL A 75 -27.19 20.59 87.46
CA VAL A 75 -26.00 20.10 86.75
C VAL A 75 -26.32 18.83 85.96
N ASP A 76 -27.05 17.88 86.56
CA ASP A 76 -27.45 16.65 85.88
C ASP A 76 -28.36 16.92 84.68
N GLU A 77 -29.32 17.83 84.83
CA GLU A 77 -30.24 18.20 83.75
C GLU A 77 -29.51 18.91 82.61
N ALA A 78 -28.54 19.78 82.92
CA ALA A 78 -27.70 20.44 81.92
C ALA A 78 -26.78 19.45 81.17
N PHE A 79 -26.14 18.51 81.86
CA PHE A 79 -25.33 17.48 81.22
C PHE A 79 -26.19 16.46 80.46
N ALA A 80 -27.38 16.13 80.93
CA ALA A 80 -28.32 15.26 80.23
C ALA A 80 -28.77 15.89 78.92
N GLN A 81 -29.12 17.19 78.93
CA GLN A 81 -29.47 17.93 77.72
C GLN A 81 -28.28 17.99 76.75
N LEU A 82 -27.08 18.31 77.24
CA LEU A 82 -25.88 18.38 76.42
C LEU A 82 -25.55 17.03 75.77
N LYS A 83 -25.60 15.93 76.53
CA LYS A 83 -25.37 14.58 76.00
C LYS A 83 -26.43 14.18 74.97
N THR A 84 -27.69 14.58 75.17
CA THR A 84 -28.78 14.29 74.23
C THR A 84 -28.57 15.03 72.91
N THR A 85 -28.32 16.34 72.96
CA THR A 85 -28.05 17.15 71.76
C THR A 85 -26.78 16.70 71.04
N HIS A 86 -25.75 16.31 71.78
CA HIS A 86 -24.50 15.77 71.21
C HIS A 86 -24.74 14.43 70.50
N ALA A 87 -25.45 13.49 71.13
CA ALA A 87 -25.80 12.21 70.53
C ALA A 87 -26.65 12.38 69.26
N GLU A 88 -27.67 13.25 69.30
CA GLU A 88 -28.52 13.54 68.13
C GLU A 88 -27.71 14.17 66.97
N PHE A 89 -26.73 15.02 67.27
CA PHE A 89 -25.85 15.59 66.26
C PHE A 89 -24.96 14.53 65.59
N TYR A 90 -24.32 13.68 66.38
CA TYR A 90 -23.45 12.63 65.85
C TYR A 90 -24.23 11.56 65.08
N ASP A 91 -25.40 11.16 65.57
CA ASP A 91 -26.30 10.23 64.90
C ASP A 91 -26.85 10.79 63.57
N ALA A 92 -27.07 12.11 63.48
CA ALA A 92 -27.39 12.76 62.20
C ALA A 92 -26.19 12.82 61.25
N LEU A 93 -25.00 13.14 61.77
CA LEU A 93 -23.76 13.21 60.99
C LEU A 93 -23.33 11.83 60.46
N GLU A 94 -23.41 10.79 61.28
CA GLU A 94 -23.12 9.40 60.91
C GLU A 94 -24.03 8.97 59.76
N ARG A 95 -25.35 9.14 59.89
CA ARG A 95 -26.30 8.79 58.83
C ARG A 95 -26.06 9.51 57.51
N GLU A 96 -25.67 10.78 57.56
CA GLU A 96 -25.38 11.55 56.34
C GLU A 96 -24.09 11.06 55.68
N LEU A 97 -23.04 10.81 56.46
CA LEU A 97 -21.78 10.26 55.94
C LEU A 97 -21.91 8.82 55.44
N GLU A 98 -22.68 7.97 56.12
CA GLU A 98 -22.99 6.61 55.66
C GLU A 98 -23.76 6.66 54.34
N ARG A 99 -24.79 7.50 54.25
CA ARG A 99 -25.56 7.69 53.02
C ARG A 99 -24.68 8.18 51.87
N ASP A 100 -23.81 9.14 52.12
CA ASP A 100 -22.90 9.66 51.09
C ASP A 100 -21.88 8.61 50.65
N ALA A 101 -21.33 7.82 51.60
CA ALA A 101 -20.43 6.72 51.30
C ALA A 101 -21.13 5.60 50.50
N ASP A 102 -22.35 5.25 50.85
CA ASP A 102 -23.14 4.24 50.14
C ASP A 102 -23.48 4.68 48.71
N VAL A 103 -23.89 5.93 48.53
CA VAL A 103 -24.16 6.50 47.19
C VAL A 103 -22.89 6.57 46.35
N ALA A 104 -21.75 6.90 46.97
CA ALA A 104 -20.46 6.92 46.29
C ALA A 104 -19.99 5.51 45.89
N ASP A 105 -20.17 4.51 46.77
CA ASP A 105 -19.88 3.10 46.48
C ASP A 105 -20.77 2.58 45.33
N GLU A 106 -22.09 2.78 45.39
CA GLU A 106 -23.04 2.34 44.35
C GLU A 106 -22.75 2.98 42.98
N PHE A 107 -22.50 4.29 42.95
CA PHE A 107 -22.13 4.99 41.72
C PHE A 107 -20.77 4.51 41.18
N SER A 108 -19.82 4.23 42.06
CA SER A 108 -18.49 3.75 41.65
C SER A 108 -18.56 2.35 41.07
N GLU A 109 -19.35 1.44 41.66
CA GLU A 109 -19.59 0.10 41.14
C GLU A 109 -20.27 0.15 39.76
N GLU A 110 -21.35 0.94 39.61
CA GLU A 110 -22.04 1.12 38.33
C GLU A 110 -21.11 1.71 37.25
N PHE A 111 -20.28 2.69 37.62
CA PHE A 111 -19.30 3.28 36.71
C PHE A 111 -18.21 2.29 36.30
N VAL A 112 -17.69 1.50 37.25
CA VAL A 112 -16.70 0.46 36.97
C VAL A 112 -17.31 -0.55 36.01
N ASP A 113 -18.46 -1.14 36.32
CA ASP A 113 -19.11 -2.14 35.48
C ASP A 113 -19.34 -1.62 34.05
N ALA A 114 -19.89 -0.41 33.90
CA ALA A 114 -20.09 0.20 32.60
C ALA A 114 -18.77 0.43 31.83
N PHE A 115 -17.69 0.77 32.54
CA PHE A 115 -16.37 0.93 31.96
C PHE A 115 -15.73 -0.41 31.58
N GLU A 116 -15.94 -1.47 32.38
CA GLU A 116 -15.47 -2.83 32.08
C GLU A 116 -16.15 -3.36 30.82
N ASP A 117 -17.48 -3.26 30.75
CA ASP A 117 -18.28 -3.66 29.58
C ASP A 117 -17.86 -2.90 28.32
N GLY A 118 -17.68 -1.57 28.42
CA GLY A 118 -17.22 -0.74 27.31
C GLY A 118 -15.82 -1.13 26.82
N THR A 119 -14.92 -1.46 27.76
CA THR A 119 -13.56 -1.91 27.43
C THR A 119 -13.58 -3.28 26.76
N GLU A 120 -14.42 -4.21 27.23
CA GLU A 120 -14.53 -5.55 26.66
C GLU A 120 -15.12 -5.50 25.24
N GLN A 121 -16.17 -4.70 25.02
CA GLN A 121 -16.72 -4.45 23.69
C GLN A 121 -15.68 -3.83 22.74
N PHE A 122 -14.89 -2.87 23.22
CA PHE A 122 -13.82 -2.27 22.42
C PHE A 122 -12.75 -3.31 22.04
N LEU A 123 -12.35 -4.17 22.96
CA LEU A 123 -11.38 -5.24 22.70
C LEU A 123 -11.91 -6.27 21.70
N GLU A 124 -13.21 -6.56 21.73
CA GLU A 124 -13.87 -7.43 20.76
C GLU A 124 -13.88 -6.81 19.35
N LEU A 125 -14.28 -5.54 19.23
CA LEU A 125 -14.20 -4.81 17.96
C LEU A 125 -12.77 -4.77 17.41
N SER A 126 -11.79 -4.51 18.27
CA SER A 126 -10.37 -4.50 17.92
C SER A 126 -9.92 -5.87 17.41
N ARG A 127 -10.34 -6.97 18.05
CA ARG A 127 -10.05 -8.33 17.58
C ARG A 127 -10.67 -8.60 16.21
N SER A 128 -11.92 -8.19 15.98
CA SER A 128 -12.57 -8.37 14.67
C SER A 128 -11.82 -7.63 13.56
N VAL A 129 -11.36 -6.40 13.83
CA VAL A 129 -10.53 -5.62 12.88
C VAL A 129 -9.15 -6.26 12.67
N GLU A 130 -8.53 -6.78 13.73
CA GLU A 130 -7.27 -7.53 13.66
C GLU A 130 -7.41 -8.75 12.74
N GLU A 131 -8.43 -9.58 12.96
CA GLU A 131 -8.71 -10.76 12.14
C GLU A 131 -8.93 -10.39 10.67
N GLN A 132 -9.74 -9.36 10.40
CA GLN A 132 -9.97 -8.86 9.05
C GLN A 132 -8.67 -8.35 8.39
N THR A 133 -7.81 -7.69 9.16
CA THR A 133 -6.54 -7.16 8.66
C THR A 133 -5.57 -8.29 8.33
N VAL A 134 -5.43 -9.28 9.22
CA VAL A 134 -4.57 -10.46 8.99
C VAL A 134 -5.06 -11.22 7.76
N GLN A 135 -6.37 -11.46 7.65
CA GLN A 135 -6.95 -12.12 6.49
C GLN A 135 -6.66 -11.33 5.19
N SER A 136 -6.85 -10.02 5.20
CA SER A 136 -6.59 -9.17 4.02
C SER A 136 -5.12 -9.22 3.59
N VAL A 137 -4.20 -9.27 4.56
CA VAL A 137 -2.76 -9.39 4.29
C VAL A 137 -2.42 -10.78 3.72
N ASP A 138 -3.01 -11.85 4.26
CA ASP A 138 -2.81 -13.21 3.76
C ASP A 138 -3.37 -13.39 2.34
N GLU A 139 -4.53 -12.80 2.04
CA GLU A 139 -5.11 -12.78 0.69
C GLU A 139 -4.21 -12.03 -0.29
N LEU A 140 -3.72 -10.84 0.08
CA LEU A 140 -2.77 -10.07 -0.72
C LEU A 140 -1.47 -10.83 -0.96
N SER A 141 -0.93 -11.48 0.08
CA SER A 141 0.27 -12.31 -0.03
C SER A 141 0.05 -13.45 -1.01
N SER A 142 -1.09 -14.14 -0.92
CA SER A 142 -1.41 -15.26 -1.80
C SER A 142 -1.55 -14.80 -3.25
N GLN A 143 -2.21 -13.68 -3.50
CA GLN A 143 -2.32 -13.08 -4.84
C GLN A 143 -0.94 -12.69 -5.41
N LEU A 144 -0.06 -12.11 -4.59
CA LEU A 144 1.31 -11.79 -4.99
C LEU A 144 2.12 -13.05 -5.33
N SER A 145 2.00 -14.09 -4.51
CA SER A 145 2.65 -15.38 -4.77
C SER A 145 2.18 -16.00 -6.09
N GLU A 146 0.88 -16.06 -6.35
CA GLU A 146 0.33 -16.54 -7.64
C GLU A 146 0.82 -15.68 -8.82
N GLN A 147 0.89 -14.36 -8.66
CA GLN A 147 1.38 -13.48 -9.71
C GLN A 147 2.87 -13.74 -10.02
N LEU A 148 3.69 -13.95 -9.00
CA LEU A 148 5.11 -14.29 -9.16
C LEU A 148 5.27 -15.64 -9.86
N GLU A 149 4.49 -16.64 -9.49
CA GLU A 149 4.50 -17.98 -10.09
C GLU A 149 4.10 -17.91 -11.57
N ARG A 150 3.04 -17.17 -11.89
CA ARG A 150 2.62 -16.91 -13.28
C ARG A 150 3.69 -16.16 -14.09
N THR A 151 4.43 -15.26 -13.46
CA THR A 151 5.53 -14.51 -14.10
C THR A 151 6.74 -15.39 -14.38
N GLN A 152 7.03 -16.36 -13.50
CA GLN A 152 8.05 -17.38 -13.75
C GLN A 152 7.63 -18.30 -14.89
N GLU A 153 6.40 -18.80 -14.87
CA GLU A 153 5.87 -19.68 -15.92
C GLU A 153 5.88 -19.00 -17.31
N LEU A 154 5.63 -17.69 -17.37
CA LEU A 154 5.79 -16.90 -18.60
C LEU A 154 7.25 -16.78 -19.05
N GLN A 155 8.19 -16.61 -18.12
CA GLN A 155 9.62 -16.58 -18.45
C GLN A 155 10.08 -17.92 -19.02
N ASP A 156 9.70 -19.04 -18.38
CA ASP A 156 10.05 -20.38 -18.84
C ASP A 156 9.50 -20.65 -20.25
N GLN A 157 8.25 -20.24 -20.53
CA GLN A 157 7.65 -20.33 -21.87
C GLN A 157 8.41 -19.49 -22.90
N LEU A 158 8.87 -18.30 -22.51
CA LEU A 158 9.64 -17.41 -23.38
C LEU A 158 11.02 -18.00 -23.68
N GLU A 159 11.69 -18.57 -22.68
CA GLU A 159 12.96 -19.30 -22.85
C GLU A 159 12.79 -20.48 -23.81
N GLU A 160 11.79 -21.34 -23.60
CA GLU A 160 11.51 -22.45 -24.53
C GLU A 160 11.19 -21.96 -25.95
N GLN A 161 10.48 -20.82 -26.08
CA GLN A 161 10.15 -20.26 -27.39
C GLN A 161 11.40 -19.72 -28.10
N LEU A 162 12.31 -19.09 -27.36
CA LEU A 162 13.59 -18.62 -27.86
C LEU A 162 14.51 -19.78 -28.25
N GLU A 163 14.58 -20.85 -27.45
CA GLU A 163 15.32 -22.07 -27.82
C GLU A 163 14.80 -22.67 -29.12
N ARG A 164 13.47 -22.86 -29.26
CA ARG A 164 12.89 -23.37 -30.51
C ARG A 164 13.17 -22.46 -31.71
N GLN A 165 13.05 -21.13 -31.55
CA GLN A 165 13.40 -20.20 -32.62
C GLN A 165 14.87 -20.26 -33.00
N SER A 166 15.76 -20.41 -32.01
CA SER A 166 17.19 -20.53 -32.25
C SER A 166 17.51 -21.81 -33.02
N ASP A 167 16.89 -22.93 -32.65
CA ASP A 167 17.02 -24.21 -33.36
C ASP A 167 16.46 -24.12 -34.80
N ASP A 168 15.28 -23.52 -34.98
CA ASP A 168 14.68 -23.31 -36.31
C ASP A 168 15.60 -22.46 -37.22
N VAL A 169 16.26 -21.44 -36.67
CA VAL A 169 17.24 -20.62 -37.40
C VAL A 169 18.49 -21.42 -37.73
N ALA A 170 19.00 -22.23 -36.79
CA ALA A 170 20.15 -23.10 -37.04
C ALA A 170 19.86 -24.10 -38.17
N ASP A 171 18.71 -24.77 -38.14
CA ASP A 171 18.25 -25.68 -39.19
C ASP A 171 18.12 -24.99 -40.56
N LEU A 172 17.68 -23.73 -40.57
CA LEU A 172 17.55 -22.94 -41.79
C LEU A 172 18.93 -22.61 -42.38
N LEU A 173 19.89 -22.24 -41.53
CA LEU A 173 21.28 -22.00 -41.94
C LEU A 173 21.93 -23.26 -42.50
N ASP A 174 21.71 -24.42 -41.86
CA ASP A 174 22.24 -25.71 -42.34
C ASP A 174 21.66 -26.06 -43.72
N ARG A 175 20.33 -25.92 -43.93
CA ARG A 175 19.73 -26.10 -45.26
C ARG A 175 20.28 -25.13 -46.31
N GLN A 176 20.56 -23.89 -45.91
CA GLN A 176 21.13 -22.90 -46.82
C GLN A 176 22.56 -23.29 -47.23
N ALA A 177 23.36 -23.81 -46.28
CA ALA A 177 24.69 -24.31 -46.56
C ALA A 177 24.65 -25.50 -47.53
N GLU A 178 23.75 -26.47 -47.31
CA GLU A 178 23.55 -27.60 -48.23
C GLU A 178 23.12 -27.16 -49.63
N GLN A 179 22.24 -26.14 -49.75
CA GLN A 179 21.87 -25.57 -51.04
C GLN A 179 23.06 -24.94 -51.76
N ILE A 180 23.91 -24.22 -51.03
CA ILE A 180 25.11 -23.61 -51.59
C ILE A 180 26.08 -24.70 -52.09
N GLU A 181 26.27 -25.78 -51.32
CA GLU A 181 27.08 -26.92 -51.74
C GLU A 181 26.54 -27.58 -53.01
N GLN A 182 25.22 -27.83 -53.09
CA GLN A 182 24.60 -28.37 -54.30
C GLN A 182 24.78 -27.44 -55.50
N LEU A 183 24.64 -26.13 -55.30
CA LEU A 183 24.78 -25.15 -56.37
C LEU A 183 26.24 -25.05 -56.85
N GLN A 184 27.21 -25.14 -55.93
CA GLN A 184 28.63 -25.25 -56.27
C GLN A 184 28.90 -26.53 -57.08
N GLN A 185 28.32 -27.65 -56.67
CA GLN A 185 28.49 -28.93 -57.37
C GLN A 185 27.86 -28.90 -58.77
N GLN A 186 26.67 -28.31 -58.92
CA GLN A 186 26.06 -28.07 -60.24
C GLN A 186 26.89 -27.13 -61.11
N LEU A 187 27.49 -26.08 -60.53
CA LEU A 187 28.38 -25.18 -61.24
C LEU A 187 29.67 -25.89 -61.66
N GLU A 188 30.23 -26.77 -60.84
CA GLU A 188 31.39 -27.61 -61.21
C GLU A 188 31.03 -28.57 -62.33
N GLU A 189 29.89 -29.27 -62.26
CA GLU A 189 29.42 -30.15 -63.33
C GLU A 189 29.15 -29.36 -64.63
N GLN A 190 28.47 -28.22 -64.55
CA GLN A 190 28.27 -27.35 -65.72
C GLN A 190 29.59 -26.78 -66.24
N ALA A 191 30.53 -26.41 -65.38
CA ALA A 191 31.83 -25.92 -65.80
C ALA A 191 32.63 -27.05 -66.47
N GLU A 192 32.59 -28.27 -65.96
CA GLU A 192 33.17 -29.44 -66.63
C GLU A 192 32.50 -29.71 -67.96
N GLU A 193 31.16 -29.68 -68.04
CA GLU A 193 30.39 -29.91 -69.25
C GLU A 193 30.61 -28.81 -70.31
N VAL A 194 30.69 -27.54 -69.90
CA VAL A 194 31.08 -26.40 -70.74
C VAL A 194 32.54 -26.52 -71.15
N THR A 195 33.45 -26.95 -70.28
CA THR A 195 34.86 -27.16 -70.63
C THR A 195 35.02 -28.32 -71.62
N GLN A 196 34.20 -29.37 -71.49
CA GLN A 196 34.12 -30.48 -72.45
C GLN A 196 33.51 -30.05 -73.77
N GLN A 197 32.42 -29.27 -73.74
CA GLN A 197 31.83 -28.66 -74.92
C GLN A 197 32.77 -27.66 -75.59
N LEU A 198 33.59 -26.90 -74.84
CA LEU A 198 34.59 -25.98 -75.38
C LEU A 198 35.83 -26.72 -75.89
N GLN A 199 36.17 -27.89 -75.34
CA GLN A 199 37.17 -28.80 -75.93
C GLN A 199 36.65 -29.43 -77.23
N ASP A 200 35.36 -29.77 -77.29
CA ASP A 200 34.71 -30.28 -78.51
C ASP A 200 34.40 -29.16 -79.54
N GLN A 201 34.14 -27.92 -79.09
CA GLN A 201 33.94 -26.71 -79.90
C GLN A 201 35.22 -25.89 -80.10
N GLN A 202 36.38 -26.37 -79.64
CA GLN A 202 37.68 -25.83 -80.09
C GLN A 202 37.94 -26.12 -81.59
N VAL A 203 36.97 -26.72 -82.28
CA VAL A 203 36.72 -26.45 -83.70
C VAL A 203 35.47 -25.57 -83.84
N SER A 204 35.72 -24.26 -83.93
CA SER A 204 34.78 -23.21 -84.36
C SER A 204 33.68 -22.79 -83.38
N ALA A 205 33.90 -21.65 -82.70
CA ALA A 205 33.12 -20.44 -82.95
C ALA A 205 33.65 -19.27 -82.12
N GLU A 206 34.33 -18.33 -82.77
CA GLU A 206 34.30 -16.94 -82.32
C GLU A 206 32.83 -16.49 -82.39
N THR A 207 32.25 -16.07 -81.26
CA THR A 207 30.96 -15.36 -81.30
C THR A 207 31.13 -14.01 -80.63
N LYS A 208 31.40 -13.06 -81.53
CA LYS A 208 31.22 -11.63 -81.41
C LYS A 208 29.80 -11.33 -80.89
N ILE A 209 29.70 -10.61 -79.77
CA ILE A 209 28.43 -10.06 -79.30
C ILE A 209 28.08 -8.92 -80.27
N GLU A 210 27.13 -9.15 -81.16
CA GLU A 210 26.46 -8.09 -81.92
C GLU A 210 25.41 -7.46 -80.99
N THR A 211 25.69 -6.26 -80.49
CA THR A 211 24.65 -5.35 -80.02
C THR A 211 23.89 -4.87 -81.25
N ASP A 212 22.61 -5.22 -81.33
CA ASP A 212 21.69 -4.82 -82.37
C ASP A 212 21.65 -3.27 -82.46
N PRO A 213 22.13 -2.65 -83.55
CA PRO A 213 22.23 -1.20 -83.69
C PRO A 213 20.88 -0.52 -83.97
N GLU A 214 19.77 -1.26 -84.09
CA GLU A 214 18.48 -0.69 -84.48
C GLU A 214 17.63 -0.18 -83.30
N HIS A 215 17.99 -0.51 -82.04
CA HIS A 215 17.25 -0.11 -80.83
C HIS A 215 18.05 0.76 -79.86
N THR A 216 19.11 1.41 -80.34
CA THR A 216 19.89 2.38 -79.55
C THR A 216 19.46 3.80 -79.88
N LEU A 217 19.59 4.71 -78.91
CA LEU A 217 19.28 6.14 -79.06
C LEU A 217 20.11 6.88 -80.13
N GLU A 218 20.99 6.17 -80.87
CA GLU A 218 21.77 6.70 -81.99
C GLU A 218 20.94 6.88 -83.27
N SER A 219 19.80 6.18 -83.38
CA SER A 219 18.91 6.24 -84.54
C SER A 219 17.99 7.47 -84.55
N VAL A 220 17.81 8.13 -83.41
CA VAL A 220 16.99 9.35 -83.26
C VAL A 220 17.79 10.58 -83.69
N ALA A 221 17.30 11.29 -84.69
CA ALA A 221 17.98 12.46 -85.24
C ALA A 221 17.91 13.63 -84.25
N GLY A 222 19.07 14.11 -83.81
CA GLY A 222 19.17 15.22 -82.85
C GLY A 222 19.68 14.79 -81.47
N ILE A 223 19.74 13.49 -81.18
CA ILE A 223 20.39 12.95 -79.99
C ILE A 223 21.87 12.70 -80.27
N ASP A 224 22.74 13.55 -79.72
CA ASP A 224 24.18 13.37 -79.78
C ASP A 224 24.70 12.46 -78.65
N ALA A 225 26.00 12.16 -78.65
CA ALA A 225 26.62 11.28 -77.66
C ALA A 225 26.50 11.84 -76.23
N ASP A 226 26.56 13.16 -76.08
CA ASP A 226 26.51 13.83 -74.77
C ASP A 226 25.09 13.83 -74.19
N VAL A 227 24.06 13.96 -75.03
CA VAL A 227 22.66 13.82 -74.61
C VAL A 227 22.35 12.37 -74.24
N ARG A 228 22.90 11.40 -74.97
CA ARG A 228 22.68 9.98 -74.70
C ARG A 228 23.25 9.51 -73.37
N GLU A 229 24.44 9.97 -73.01
CA GLU A 229 25.04 9.66 -71.71
C GLU A 229 24.16 10.18 -70.56
N ARG A 230 23.64 11.41 -70.72
CA ARG A 230 22.72 12.01 -69.75
C ARG A 230 21.38 11.28 -69.64
N LEU A 231 20.82 10.84 -70.77
CA LEU A 231 19.61 10.01 -70.79
C LEU A 231 19.87 8.64 -70.14
N ALA A 232 21.01 8.01 -70.42
CA ALA A 232 21.38 6.73 -69.82
C ALA A 232 21.58 6.83 -68.31
N ASP A 233 22.16 7.92 -67.81
CA ASP A 233 22.28 8.21 -66.37
C ASP A 233 20.92 8.38 -65.68
N ALA A 234 19.92 8.87 -66.43
CA ALA A 234 18.52 8.93 -65.99
C ALA A 234 17.75 7.61 -66.18
N GLY A 235 18.42 6.55 -66.65
CA GLY A 235 17.83 5.22 -66.88
C GLY A 235 17.10 5.07 -68.22
N ILE A 236 17.25 6.03 -69.13
CA ILE A 236 16.68 6.02 -70.49
C ILE A 236 17.81 5.66 -71.46
N ALA A 237 18.05 4.35 -71.67
CA ALA A 237 19.18 3.86 -72.45
C ALA A 237 18.80 3.34 -73.85
N THR A 238 17.50 3.08 -74.07
CA THR A 238 16.97 2.52 -75.31
C THR A 238 15.87 3.39 -75.91
N VAL A 239 15.56 3.18 -77.18
CA VAL A 239 14.43 3.85 -77.87
C VAL A 239 13.11 3.52 -77.15
N ASP A 240 12.94 2.29 -76.65
CA ASP A 240 11.76 1.88 -75.88
C ASP A 240 11.63 2.64 -74.55
N ASP A 241 12.75 2.91 -73.86
CA ASP A 241 12.75 3.73 -72.65
C ASP A 241 12.37 5.18 -72.95
N LEU A 242 12.80 5.70 -74.11
CA LEU A 242 12.52 7.06 -74.55
C LEU A 242 11.03 7.26 -74.82
N VAL A 243 10.39 6.35 -75.57
CA VAL A 243 8.94 6.40 -75.86
C VAL A 243 8.10 6.25 -74.60
N ARG A 244 8.60 5.54 -73.59
CA ARG A 244 7.89 5.32 -72.33
C ARG A 244 7.98 6.51 -71.37
N ALA A 245 8.98 7.36 -71.53
CA ALA A 245 9.18 8.53 -70.69
C ALA A 245 8.34 9.70 -71.22
N ASP A 246 7.79 10.51 -70.32
CA ASP A 246 7.09 11.74 -70.69
C ASP A 246 8.08 12.82 -71.16
N ALA A 247 7.66 13.70 -72.07
CA ALA A 247 8.52 14.75 -72.65
C ALA A 247 9.22 15.64 -71.60
N GLU A 248 8.54 15.92 -70.47
CA GLU A 248 9.13 16.64 -69.33
C GLU A 248 10.32 15.90 -68.71
N THR A 249 10.23 14.57 -68.57
CA THR A 249 11.30 13.73 -67.98
C THR A 249 12.49 13.63 -68.92
N VAL A 250 12.23 13.49 -70.22
CA VAL A 250 13.28 13.46 -71.25
C VAL A 250 13.98 14.81 -71.36
N ALA A 251 13.21 15.91 -71.32
CA ALA A 251 13.75 17.27 -71.37
C ALA A 251 14.62 17.60 -70.15
N GLU A 252 14.19 17.19 -68.95
CA GLU A 252 14.98 17.37 -67.73
C GLU A 252 16.26 16.54 -67.75
N ALA A 253 16.17 15.26 -68.15
CA ALA A 253 17.33 14.38 -68.23
C ALA A 253 18.35 14.86 -69.28
N ALA A 254 17.88 15.34 -70.44
CA ALA A 254 18.73 15.80 -71.53
C ALA A 254 19.13 17.28 -71.46
N ASP A 255 18.60 18.07 -70.51
CA ASP A 255 18.77 19.53 -70.43
C ASP A 255 18.43 20.24 -71.77
N VAL A 256 17.27 19.89 -72.33
CA VAL A 256 16.74 20.45 -73.59
C VAL A 256 15.33 21.02 -73.38
N SER A 257 14.77 21.65 -74.42
CA SER A 257 13.38 22.12 -74.33
C SER A 257 12.40 20.95 -74.44
N GLU A 258 11.26 21.04 -73.75
CA GLU A 258 10.21 20.02 -73.81
C GLU A 258 9.72 19.77 -75.25
N SER A 259 9.75 20.80 -76.11
CA SER A 259 9.41 20.67 -77.53
C SER A 259 10.44 19.85 -78.33
N ASP A 260 11.73 19.93 -78.00
CA ASP A 260 12.77 19.11 -78.63
C ASP A 260 12.69 17.65 -78.15
N ALA A 261 12.35 17.45 -76.87
CA ALA A 261 12.14 16.13 -76.28
C ALA A 261 10.89 15.44 -76.86
N GLU A 262 9.80 16.18 -77.09
CA GLU A 262 8.59 15.69 -77.73
C GLU A 262 8.87 15.28 -79.20
N GLU A 263 9.69 16.05 -79.93
CA GLU A 263 10.11 15.70 -81.29
C GLU A 263 10.94 14.40 -81.34
N TRP A 264 11.78 14.15 -80.33
CA TRP A 264 12.53 12.89 -80.22
C TRP A 264 11.66 11.68 -79.89
N ILE A 265 10.65 11.85 -79.04
CA ILE A 265 9.68 10.80 -78.69
C ILE A 265 8.83 10.46 -79.93
N ASP A 266 8.32 11.48 -80.64
CA ASP A 266 7.55 11.31 -81.87
C ASP A 266 8.38 10.60 -82.97
N GLN A 267 9.68 10.92 -83.07
CA GLN A 267 10.57 10.24 -84.00
C GLN A 267 10.86 8.79 -83.61
N ALA A 268 10.91 8.51 -82.31
CA ALA A 268 11.11 7.16 -81.79
C ALA A 268 9.87 6.26 -81.94
N GLU A 269 8.67 6.84 -82.04
CA GLU A 269 7.42 6.11 -82.32
C GLU A 269 7.18 5.81 -83.82
N ALA A 270 7.89 6.51 -84.72
CA ALA A 270 7.66 6.49 -86.17
C ALA A 270 8.36 5.36 -86.93
#